data_AF-A0A2K9NSP7-F1
#
_entry.id   AF-A0A2K9NSP7-F1
#
_cell.length_a   1.000
_cell.length_b   1.000
_cell.length_c   1.000
_cell.angle_alpha   90.00
_cell.angle_beta   90.00
_cell.angle_gamma   90.00
#
_symmetry.space_group_name_H-M   'P 1'
#
loop_
_entity.id
_entity.type
_entity.pdbx_description
1 polymer ?
#
loop_
_entity_poly.entity_id
_entity_poly.type
_entity_poly.pdbx_seq_one_letter_code
_entity_poly.pdbx_strand_id
1 'polypeptide(L)'
;MVEAQVSREFHQKGFAVLVSSLVLRAQNLGQIDIAYLERTAKKTWVLKIIETKSSIYPARSQLFRLLKTQDYLSRVLDVESKLEVKFCQKADPPLTF
;
A
#
# COMPACT_ATOMS: atom_id res chain seq x y z
N MET A 1 5.56 3.89 15.07
CA MET A 1 4.19 4.14 14.54
C MET A 1 3.52 2.81 14.34
N VAL A 2 2.24 2.73 14.72
CA VAL A 2 1.38 1.55 14.56
C VAL A 2 0.60 1.65 13.25
N GLU A 3 0.22 0.53 12.64
CA GLU A 3 -0.42 0.44 11.32
C GLU A 3 -1.66 1.35 11.19
N ALA A 4 -2.50 1.41 12.24
CA ALA A 4 -3.68 2.28 12.26
C ALA A 4 -3.33 3.79 12.16
N GLN A 5 -2.21 4.21 12.77
CA GLN A 5 -1.73 5.60 12.67
C GLN A 5 -1.26 5.90 11.25
N VAL A 6 -0.52 4.95 10.65
CA VAL A 6 -0.02 5.04 9.28
C VAL A 6 -1.18 5.14 8.29
N SER A 7 -2.18 4.26 8.42
CA SER A 7 -3.38 4.28 7.58
C SER A 7 -4.12 5.61 7.67
N ARG A 8 -4.33 6.13 8.88
CA ARG A 8 -4.98 7.44 9.07
C ARG A 8 -4.18 8.58 8.44
N GLU A 9 -2.86 8.60 8.64
CA GLU A 9 -1.99 9.65 8.11
C GLU A 9 -2.03 9.68 6.58
N PHE A 10 -1.93 8.52 5.92
CA PHE A 10 -1.88 8.45 4.46
C PHE A 10 -3.23 8.70 3.80
N HIS A 11 -4.33 8.21 4.38
CA HIS A 11 -5.67 8.51 3.86
C HIS A 11 -6.08 9.97 4.03
N GLN A 12 -5.42 10.75 4.88
CA GLN A 12 -5.62 12.20 4.97
C GLN A 12 -4.89 12.99 3.87
N LYS A 13 -3.89 12.39 3.20
CA LYS A 13 -3.07 13.07 2.16
C LYS A 13 -3.75 13.12 0.79
N GLY A 14 -4.81 12.34 0.58
CA GLY A 14 -5.46 12.24 -0.71
C GLY A 14 -6.77 11.46 -0.67
N PHE A 15 -7.20 10.96 -1.84
CA PHE A 15 -8.42 10.17 -1.94
C PHE A 15 -8.12 8.71 -1.66
N ALA A 16 -8.67 8.16 -0.57
CA ALA A 16 -8.51 6.76 -0.24
C ALA A 16 -9.08 5.86 -1.36
N VAL A 17 -8.34 4.82 -1.73
CA VAL A 17 -8.73 3.83 -2.74
C VAL A 17 -8.81 2.47 -2.07
N LEU A 18 -9.98 1.85 -2.13
CA LEU A 18 -10.17 0.50 -1.63
C LEU A 18 -9.80 -0.51 -2.70
N VAL A 19 -8.78 -1.32 -2.44
CA VAL A 19 -8.37 -2.40 -3.33
C VAL A 19 -8.77 -3.74 -2.72
N SER A 20 -9.57 -4.51 -3.46
CA SER A 20 -10.03 -5.81 -2.99
C SER A 20 -8.87 -6.80 -2.90
N SER A 21 -8.57 -7.25 -1.68
CA SER A 21 -7.56 -8.30 -1.45
C SER A 21 -7.90 -9.62 -2.16
N LEU A 22 -9.19 -9.90 -2.40
CA LEU A 22 -9.64 -11.08 -3.14
C LEU A 22 -9.22 -11.00 -4.61
N VAL A 23 -9.38 -9.84 -5.24
CA VAL A 23 -8.94 -9.63 -6.64
C VAL A 23 -7.44 -9.82 -6.77
N LEU A 24 -6.66 -9.24 -5.84
CA LEU A 24 -5.20 -9.38 -5.84
C LEU A 24 -4.78 -10.85 -5.69
N ARG A 25 -5.41 -11.60 -4.79
CA ARG A 25 -5.13 -13.03 -4.60
C ARG A 25 -5.49 -13.85 -5.83
N ALA A 26 -6.66 -13.61 -6.44
CA ALA A 26 -7.09 -14.30 -7.65
C ALA A 26 -6.12 -14.11 -8.82
N GLN A 27 -5.42 -12.97 -8.86
CA GLN A 27 -4.42 -12.64 -9.88
C GLN A 27 -2.97 -13.00 -9.44
N ASN A 28 -2.80 -13.69 -8.31
CA ASN A 28 -1.49 -14.03 -7.73
C ASN A 28 -0.56 -12.82 -7.51
N LEU A 29 -1.14 -11.69 -7.10
CA LEU A 29 -0.45 -10.43 -6.86
C LEU A 29 -0.06 -10.28 -5.38
N GLY A 30 0.78 -9.29 -5.08
CA GLY A 30 1.10 -8.89 -3.70
C GLY A 30 -0.10 -8.20 -3.07
N GLN A 31 -0.38 -8.52 -1.80
CA GLN A 31 -1.33 -7.75 -1.01
C GLN A 31 -0.71 -6.40 -0.66
N ILE A 32 -1.56 -5.40 -0.46
CA ILE A 32 -1.17 -4.02 -0.14
C ILE A 32 -2.06 -3.57 1.01
N ASP A 33 -1.50 -2.78 1.93
CA ASP A 33 -2.23 -2.37 3.13
C ASP A 33 -3.00 -1.07 2.90
N ILE A 34 -2.39 -0.13 2.18
CA ILE A 34 -2.92 1.22 1.96
C ILE A 34 -2.79 1.57 0.47
N ALA A 35 -3.84 2.18 -0.07
CA ALA A 35 -3.82 2.80 -1.39
C ALA A 35 -4.57 4.13 -1.37
N TYR A 36 -4.00 5.16 -1.99
CA TYR A 36 -4.66 6.45 -2.13
C TYR A 36 -4.19 7.20 -3.38
N LEU A 37 -5.04 8.05 -3.94
CA LEU A 37 -4.71 8.94 -5.05
C LEU A 37 -4.22 10.28 -4.51
N GLU A 38 -3.06 10.69 -5.02
CA GLU A 38 -2.44 11.98 -4.72
C GLU A 38 -2.30 12.79 -6.01
N ARG A 39 -2.58 14.09 -5.93
CA ARG A 39 -2.38 15.00 -7.06
C ARG A 39 -0.96 15.54 -7.03
N THR A 40 -0.21 15.36 -8.11
CA THR A 40 1.15 15.87 -8.24
C THR A 40 1.15 17.39 -8.48
N ALA A 41 2.32 18.02 -8.34
CA ALA A 41 2.53 19.43 -8.70
C ALA A 41 2.15 19.74 -10.17
N LYS A 42 2.24 18.74 -11.06
CA LYS A 42 1.83 18.84 -12.48
C LYS A 42 0.33 18.63 -12.69
N LYS A 43 -0.46 18.61 -11.61
CA LYS A 43 -1.92 18.40 -11.61
C LYS A 43 -2.37 17.01 -12.11
N THR A 44 -1.46 16.06 -12.26
CA THR A 44 -1.77 14.67 -12.61
C THR A 44 -2.07 13.84 -11.36
N TRP A 45 -2.85 12.78 -11.50
CA TRP A 45 -3.10 11.81 -10.43
C TRP A 45 -2.04 10.71 -10.44
N VAL A 46 -1.63 10.29 -9.25
CA VAL A 46 -0.76 9.13 -9.04
C VAL A 46 -1.36 8.29 -7.93
N LEU A 47 -1.48 6.99 -8.15
CA LEU A 47 -1.87 6.03 -7.12
C LEU A 47 -0.65 5.70 -6.27
N LYS A 48 -0.69 6.09 -5.00
CA LYS A 48 0.28 5.67 -4.00
C LYS A 48 -0.18 4.34 -3.40
N ILE A 49 0.71 3.36 -3.42
CA ILE A 49 0.50 2.02 -2.87
C ILE A 49 1.53 1.83 -1.76
N ILE A 50 1.07 1.53 -0.55
CA ILE A 50 1.95 1.35 0.59
C ILE A 50 1.76 -0.05 1.17
N GLU A 51 2.88 -0.75 1.29
CA GLU A 51 3.00 -1.97 2.10
C GLU A 51 3.69 -1.60 3.41
N THR A 52 3.07 -1.95 4.54
CA THR A 52 3.66 -1.77 5.86
C THR A 52 4.36 -3.05 6.30
N LYS A 53 5.53 -2.91 6.93
CA LYS A 53 6.31 -4.05 7.44
C LYS A 53 6.92 -3.76 8.79
N SER A 54 6.93 -4.77 9.64
CA SER A 54 7.71 -4.79 10.89
C SER A 54 9.18 -5.12 10.69
N SER A 55 9.63 -5.33 9.45
CA SER A 55 11.04 -5.52 9.08
C SER A 55 11.36 -4.62 7.89
N ILE A 56 12.56 -4.04 7.89
CA ILE A 56 12.98 -3.04 6.88
C ILE A 56 13.15 -3.69 5.49
N TYR A 57 13.46 -4.98 5.44
CA TYR A 57 13.83 -5.66 4.21
C TYR A 57 12.79 -6.72 3.82
N PRO A 58 11.90 -6.44 2.85
CA PRO A 58 11.01 -7.45 2.31
C PRO A 58 11.82 -8.51 1.54
N ALA A 59 11.39 -9.77 1.63
CA ALA A 59 11.98 -10.83 0.81
C ALA A 59 11.81 -10.52 -0.69
N ARG A 60 12.79 -10.91 -1.52
CA ARG A 60 12.78 -10.63 -2.97
C ARG A 60 11.51 -11.11 -3.67
N SER A 61 11.00 -12.28 -3.30
CA SER A 61 9.75 -12.82 -3.85
C SER A 61 8.53 -11.98 -3.50
N GLN A 62 8.50 -11.40 -2.29
CA GLN A 62 7.44 -10.50 -1.88
C GLN A 62 7.52 -9.17 -2.66
N LEU A 63 8.72 -8.59 -2.77
CA LEU A 63 8.92 -7.36 -3.54
C LEU A 63 8.47 -7.54 -4.99
N PHE A 64 8.81 -8.66 -5.62
CA PHE A 64 8.36 -8.98 -6.97
C PHE A 64 6.83 -9.03 -7.10
N ARG A 65 6.14 -9.64 -6.13
CA ARG A 65 4.67 -9.66 -6.10
C ARG A 65 4.07 -8.27 -5.93
N LEU A 66 4.67 -7.40 -5.12
CA LEU A 66 4.22 -6.02 -4.94
C LEU A 66 4.43 -5.18 -6.21
N LEU A 67 5.55 -5.36 -6.91
CA LEU A 67 5.80 -4.70 -8.19
C LEU A 67 4.78 -5.15 -9.26
N LYS A 68 4.40 -6.42 -9.28
CA LYS A 68 3.29 -6.90 -10.12
C LYS A 68 1.96 -6.24 -9.75
N THR A 69 1.69 -6.03 -8.46
CA THR A 69 0.49 -5.30 -8.01
C THR A 69 0.50 -3.86 -8.52
N GLN A 70 1.64 -3.16 -8.42
CA GLN A 70 1.79 -1.81 -8.94
C GLN A 70 1.48 -1.75 -10.45
N ASP A 71 2.09 -2.64 -11.24
CA ASP A 71 1.87 -2.71 -12.68
C ASP A 71 0.42 -3.03 -13.03
N TYR A 72 -0.18 -4.02 -12.34
CA TYR A 72 -1.58 -4.38 -12.54
C TYR A 72 -2.53 -3.22 -12.25
N LEU A 73 -2.39 -2.56 -11.11
CA LEU A 73 -3.25 -1.44 -10.73
C LEU A 73 -3.05 -0.24 -11.66
N SER A 74 -1.82 -0.01 -12.12
CA SER A 74 -1.55 1.06 -13.09
C SER A 74 -2.30 0.85 -14.40
N ARG A 75 -2.35 -0.40 -14.89
CA ARG A 75 -3.09 -0.77 -16.10
C ARG A 75 -4.60 -0.75 -15.93
N VAL A 76 -5.12 -1.27 -14.81
CA VAL A 76 -6.57 -1.35 -14.57
C VAL A 76 -7.20 0.03 -14.35
N LEU A 77 -6.49 0.92 -13.67
CA LEU A 77 -7.00 2.25 -13.33
C LEU A 77 -6.54 3.35 -14.30
N ASP A 78 -5.74 2.99 -15.30
CA ASP A 78 -5.13 3.92 -16.26
C ASP A 78 -4.47 5.12 -15.58
N VAL A 79 -3.72 4.85 -14.50
CA VAL A 79 -3.04 5.86 -13.68
C VAL A 79 -1.65 5.38 -13.30
N GLU A 80 -0.66 6.28 -13.26
CA GLU A 80 0.66 5.93 -12.74
C GLU A 80 0.53 5.46 -11.28
N SER A 81 1.11 4.30 -10.96
CA SER A 81 1.11 3.74 -9.61
C SER A 81 2.53 3.68 -9.04
N LYS A 82 2.70 4.08 -7.78
CA LYS A 82 4.00 4.07 -7.08
C LYS A 82 3.92 3.26 -5.79
N LEU A 83 4.70 2.20 -5.74
CA LEU A 83 4.91 1.37 -4.56
C LEU A 83 5.88 2.05 -3.59
N GLU A 84 5.52 2.01 -2.31
CA GLU A 84 6.38 2.37 -1.20
C GLU A 84 6.30 1.29 -0.11
N VAL A 85 7.46 0.90 0.44
CA VAL A 85 7.52 0.00 1.59
C VAL A 85 7.85 0.82 2.83
N LYS A 86 6.93 0.85 3.79
CA LYS A 86 7.09 1.61 5.03
C LYS A 86 7.32 0.67 6.20
N PHE A 87 8.35 0.97 6.98
CA PHE A 87 8.55 0.31 8.25
C PHE A 87 7.49 0.79 9.27
N CYS A 88 6.83 -0.15 9.93
CA CYS A 88 5.80 0.09 10.93
C CYS A 88 5.99 -0.91 12.07
N GLN A 89 6.02 -0.41 13.32
CA GLN A 89 6.08 -1.29 14.49
C GLN A 89 4.70 -1.91 14.70
N LYS A 90 4.64 -3.22 14.95
CA LYS A 90 3.40 -3.84 15.42
C LYS A 90 3.00 -3.15 16.72
N ALA A 91 1.72 -2.84 16.88
CA ALA A 91 1.22 -2.40 18.17
C ALA A 91 1.56 -3.48 19.21
N ASP A 92 2.02 -3.09 20.39
CA ASP A 92 2.08 -4.02 21.51
C ASP A 92 0.66 -4.56 21.73
N PRO A 93 0.49 -5.88 21.99
CA PRO A 93 -0.81 -6.41 22.32
C PRO A 93 -1.37 -5.65 23.53
N PRO A 94 -2.69 -5.39 23.58
CA PRO A 94 -3.27 -4.73 24.74
C PRO A 94 -2.91 -5.53 25.99
N LEU A 95 -2.42 -4.83 27.04
CA LEU A 95 -2.22 -5.42 28.35
C LEU A 95 -3.57 -6.01 28.78
N THR A 96 -3.65 -7.34 28.77
CA THR A 96 -4.77 -8.08 29.34
C THR A 96 -4.44 -8.22 30.82
N PHE A 97 -5.18 -7.49 31.65
CA PHE A 97 -5.18 -7.65 33.11
C PHE A 97 -6.19 -8.73 33.50
#